data_AF-A0A1B9QVD6-F1
#
_entry.id   AF-A0A1B9QVD6-F1
#
_cell.length_a   1.000
_cell.length_b   1.000
_cell.length_c   1.000
_cell.angle_alpha   90.00
_cell.angle_beta   90.00
_cell.angle_gamma   90.00
#
_symmetry.space_group_name_H-M   'P 1'
#
loop_
_entity.id
_entity.type
_entity.pdbx_description
1 polymer ?
#
loop_
_entity_poly.entity_id
_entity_poly.type
_entity_poly.pdbx_seq_one_letter_code
_entity_poly.pdbx_strand_id
1 'polypeptide(L)'
;MCLSKVMFRSKAMSLNKMSRRNRFRSNVSCSKQNVSRSTQIARKAQQGFTLLEVLIAMAIFAALSVSAYQVVDQVRMSNAISLERGDRLKELQRSLVVMDSDFRQMATRQFRTNGEAGGELSEVQLLQWKDYLLESDGKGVLFTRLGWHNPQQQFPRGETLKVGYRIKETTLERVWWRYPDTPAGQQPIITPILTDVESFSMRFYSKGTWSDKWEAAQTLPEAVALELELTDYAKIERVYLVASGEIVLSEDDQEDRDSFKNDSSDDDASSDEEGSDEPSE
;
A
#
# COMPACT_ATOMS: atom_id res chain seq x y z
N MET A 1 10.35 24.17 38.39
CA MET A 1 10.29 25.42 37.61
C MET A 1 9.21 25.27 36.54
N CYS A 2 8.30 26.26 36.48
CA CYS A 2 7.25 26.57 35.50
C CYS A 2 6.41 25.45 34.83
N LEU A 3 5.17 25.34 35.32
CA LEU A 3 3.98 24.92 34.57
C LEU A 3 3.61 25.95 33.48
N SER A 4 2.99 25.48 32.39
CA SER A 4 1.99 26.26 31.64
C SER A 4 0.90 25.35 31.07
N LYS A 5 -0.22 25.29 31.82
CA LYS A 5 -1.51 24.74 31.39
C LYS A 5 -2.21 25.75 30.49
N VAL A 6 -2.57 25.34 29.29
CA VAL A 6 -3.47 26.11 28.41
C VAL A 6 -4.90 25.92 28.90
N MET A 7 -5.52 27.04 29.32
CA MET A 7 -6.85 27.13 29.90
C MET A 7 -7.83 27.65 28.83
N PHE A 8 -8.73 26.81 28.31
CA PHE A 8 -9.86 27.27 27.51
C PHE A 8 -11.01 27.73 28.42
N ARG A 9 -11.31 29.03 28.38
CA ARG A 9 -12.41 29.66 29.13
C ARG A 9 -13.74 29.44 28.42
N SER A 10 -14.67 28.79 29.12
CA SER A 10 -16.10 28.71 28.79
C SER A 10 -16.78 30.07 29.06
N LYS A 11 -17.56 30.57 28.10
CA LYS A 11 -18.34 31.81 28.24
C LYS A 11 -19.73 31.46 28.78
N ALA A 12 -19.98 31.74 30.05
CA ALA A 12 -21.30 31.75 30.65
C ALA A 12 -22.03 33.06 30.30
N MET A 13 -23.27 32.96 29.83
CA MET A 13 -24.12 34.11 29.49
C MET A 13 -25.00 34.46 30.70
N SER A 14 -24.80 35.68 31.21
CA SER A 14 -25.39 36.22 32.42
C SER A 14 -26.83 36.71 32.18
N LEU A 15 -27.77 36.19 32.99
CA LEU A 15 -29.14 36.69 33.12
C LEU A 15 -29.13 38.04 33.86
N ASN A 16 -29.70 39.07 33.23
CA ASN A 16 -29.87 40.37 33.86
C ASN A 16 -31.27 40.47 34.49
N LYS A 17 -31.32 40.47 35.82
CA LYS A 17 -32.50 40.85 36.62
C LYS A 17 -32.44 42.36 36.83
N MET A 18 -33.48 43.08 36.41
CA MET A 18 -33.72 44.46 36.86
C MET A 18 -35.08 44.55 37.54
N SER A 19 -35.01 44.85 38.83
CA SER A 19 -36.10 45.12 39.75
C SER A 19 -35.91 46.55 40.25
N ARG A 20 -36.99 47.34 40.28
CA ARG A 20 -37.37 48.38 41.27
C ARG A 20 -38.58 49.15 40.71
N ARG A 21 -39.74 49.09 41.38
CA ARG A 21 -40.29 50.07 42.36
C ARG A 21 -40.73 51.39 41.67
N ASN A 22 -41.85 52.05 41.96
CA ASN A 22 -42.97 51.88 42.89
C ASN A 22 -43.98 53.03 42.61
N ARG A 23 -45.25 52.84 43.00
CA ARG A 23 -46.27 53.86 43.35
C ARG A 23 -46.63 54.98 42.35
N PHE A 24 -47.87 54.93 41.87
CA PHE A 24 -48.78 56.07 42.03
C PHE A 24 -50.22 55.59 42.30
N ARG A 25 -50.75 55.97 43.46
CA ARG A 25 -52.18 55.91 43.80
C ARG A 25 -52.80 57.21 43.28
N SER A 26 -53.88 57.10 42.51
CA SER A 26 -54.84 58.19 42.38
C SER A 26 -56.24 57.61 42.25
N ASN A 27 -57.09 57.98 43.20
CA ASN A 27 -58.53 57.74 43.19
C ASN A 27 -59.14 58.37 41.93
N VAL A 28 -59.92 57.60 41.17
CA VAL A 28 -60.96 58.17 40.30
C VAL A 28 -62.24 57.40 40.54
N SER A 29 -63.26 58.18 40.89
CA SER A 29 -64.63 57.82 41.16
C SER A 29 -65.24 56.93 40.08
N CYS A 30 -65.92 55.88 40.52
CA CYS A 30 -66.81 55.06 39.72
C CYS A 30 -68.06 55.89 39.36
N SER A 31 -68.13 56.39 38.13
CA SER A 31 -69.41 56.76 37.51
C SER A 31 -69.89 55.56 36.68
N LYS A 32 -70.92 54.87 37.17
CA LYS A 32 -71.66 53.86 36.41
C LYS A 32 -72.33 54.54 35.22
N GLN A 33 -71.73 54.42 34.04
CA GLN A 33 -72.44 54.61 32.77
C GLN A 33 -72.74 53.24 32.19
N ASN A 34 -74.03 52.89 32.24
CA ASN A 34 -74.62 51.72 31.60
C ASN A 34 -74.48 51.90 30.07
N VAL A 35 -73.41 51.35 29.49
CA VAL A 35 -73.35 51.12 28.05
C VAL A 35 -73.91 49.73 27.82
N SER A 36 -75.17 49.68 27.39
CA SER A 36 -75.75 48.50 26.74
C SER A 36 -74.91 48.17 25.50
N ARG A 37 -73.86 47.37 25.66
CA ARG A 37 -73.19 46.73 24.54
C ARG A 37 -74.09 45.59 24.11
N SER A 38 -74.88 45.83 23.06
CA SER A 38 -75.46 44.76 22.27
C SER A 38 -74.30 43.95 21.68
N THR A 39 -73.89 42.90 22.39
CA THR A 39 -72.94 41.91 21.88
C THR A 39 -73.64 41.17 20.74
N GLN A 40 -73.56 41.71 19.52
CA GLN A 40 -73.86 40.92 18.34
C GLN A 40 -72.84 39.80 18.28
N ILE A 41 -73.24 38.61 18.74
CA ILE A 41 -72.51 37.38 18.48
C ILE A 41 -72.67 37.15 16.97
N ALA A 42 -71.74 37.70 16.20
CA ALA A 42 -71.58 37.34 14.80
C ALA A 42 -71.41 35.82 14.77
N ARG A 43 -72.41 35.10 14.23
CA ARG A 43 -72.24 33.68 13.91
C ARG A 43 -71.08 33.61 12.90
N LYS A 44 -69.88 33.31 13.40
CA LYS A 44 -68.76 32.92 12.55
C LYS A 44 -69.26 31.71 11.77
N ALA A 45 -69.45 31.88 10.47
CA ALA A 45 -69.70 30.76 9.57
C ALA A 45 -68.57 29.76 9.80
N GLN A 46 -68.91 28.54 10.22
CA GLN A 46 -67.95 27.44 10.28
C GLN A 46 -67.59 27.10 8.83
N GLN A 47 -66.47 27.67 8.36
CA GLN A 47 -65.87 27.27 7.10
C GLN A 47 -65.14 25.95 7.37
N GLY A 48 -65.79 24.84 7.02
CA GLY A 48 -65.13 23.54 6.97
C GLY A 48 -64.24 23.45 5.74
N PHE A 49 -63.16 22.68 5.84
CA PHE A 49 -62.32 22.37 4.69
C PHE A 49 -63.14 21.61 3.64
N THR A 50 -63.05 22.06 2.40
CA THR A 50 -63.65 21.30 1.30
C THR A 50 -62.80 20.07 1.02
N LEU A 51 -63.43 18.98 0.55
CA LEU A 51 -62.72 17.78 0.08
C LEU A 51 -61.63 18.14 -0.95
N LEU A 52 -61.94 19.10 -1.83
CA LEU A 52 -61.03 19.55 -2.88
C LEU A 52 -59.74 20.17 -2.32
N GLU A 53 -59.83 20.95 -1.25
CA GLU A 53 -58.71 21.66 -0.66
C GLU A 53 -57.72 20.70 0.01
N VAL A 54 -58.25 19.70 0.72
CA VAL A 54 -57.44 18.61 1.29
C VAL A 54 -56.78 17.79 0.19
N LEU A 55 -57.51 17.49 -0.89
CA LEU A 55 -56.97 16.72 -2.02
C LEU A 55 -55.84 17.48 -2.72
N ILE A 56 -56.02 18.78 -2.99
CA ILE A 56 -54.98 19.63 -3.57
C ILE A 56 -53.77 19.73 -2.63
N ALA A 57 -53.99 19.94 -1.33
CA ALA A 57 -52.90 20.01 -0.36
C ALA A 57 -52.10 18.71 -0.29
N MET A 58 -52.78 17.55 -0.29
CA MET A 58 -52.12 16.24 -0.33
C MET A 58 -51.38 16.01 -1.65
N ALA A 59 -51.95 16.42 -2.78
CA ALA A 59 -51.31 16.28 -4.09
C ALA A 59 -50.01 17.10 -4.17
N ILE A 60 -50.03 18.36 -3.70
CA ILE A 60 -48.84 19.22 -3.65
C ILE A 60 -47.81 18.66 -2.68
N PHE A 61 -48.24 18.26 -1.47
CA PHE A 61 -47.34 17.71 -0.46
C PHE A 61 -46.66 16.41 -0.93
N ALA A 62 -47.43 15.51 -1.57
CA ALA A 62 -46.89 14.29 -2.16
C ALA A 62 -45.88 14.62 -3.27
N ALA A 63 -46.19 15.55 -4.16
CA ALA A 63 -45.28 15.97 -5.22
C ALA A 63 -43.95 16.52 -4.65
N LEU A 64 -44.02 17.42 -3.67
CA LEU A 64 -42.83 17.97 -3.00
C LEU A 64 -42.01 16.89 -2.30
N SER A 65 -42.67 15.93 -1.64
CA SER A 65 -42.01 14.83 -0.94
C SER A 65 -41.24 13.93 -1.92
N VAL A 66 -41.85 13.62 -3.07
CA VAL A 66 -41.20 12.84 -4.14
C VAL A 66 -39.98 13.59 -4.70
N SER A 67 -40.11 14.88 -4.99
CA SER A 67 -38.99 15.70 -5.47
C SER A 67 -37.83 15.76 -4.45
N ALA A 68 -38.14 15.93 -3.17
CA ALA A 68 -37.12 15.91 -2.12
C ALA A 68 -36.41 14.55 -2.02
N TYR A 69 -37.17 13.46 -2.14
CA TYR A 69 -36.61 12.10 -2.13
C TYR A 69 -35.64 11.87 -3.29
N GLN A 70 -36.00 12.32 -4.51
CA GLN A 70 -35.14 12.20 -5.69
C GLN A 70 -33.77 12.87 -5.49
N VAL A 71 -33.74 14.05 -4.89
CA VAL A 71 -32.47 14.76 -4.61
C VAL A 71 -31.60 13.97 -3.63
N VAL A 72 -32.19 13.44 -2.57
CA VAL A 72 -31.44 12.65 -1.57
C VAL A 72 -30.89 11.36 -2.19
N ASP A 73 -31.68 10.70 -3.03
CA ASP A 73 -31.27 9.47 -3.71
C ASP A 73 -30.10 9.73 -4.67
N GLN A 74 -30.17 10.81 -5.46
CA GLN A 74 -29.08 11.25 -6.33
C GLN A 74 -27.79 11.50 -5.56
N VAL A 75 -27.87 12.16 -4.39
CA VAL A 75 -26.70 12.42 -3.53
C VAL A 75 -26.11 11.12 -3.00
N ARG A 76 -26.95 10.15 -2.59
CA ARG A 76 -26.47 8.83 -2.13
C ARG A 76 -25.76 8.08 -3.23
N MET A 77 -26.34 8.04 -4.44
CA MET A 77 -25.73 7.39 -5.60
C MET A 77 -24.38 8.04 -5.96
N SER A 78 -24.33 9.36 -5.99
CA SER A 78 -23.08 10.10 -6.23
C SER A 78 -22.01 9.80 -5.18
N ASN A 79 -22.40 9.67 -3.91
CA ASN A 79 -21.48 9.30 -2.83
C ASN A 79 -20.96 7.87 -3.01
N ALA A 80 -21.83 6.91 -3.36
CA ALA A 80 -21.42 5.53 -3.61
C ALA A 80 -20.34 5.42 -4.70
N ILE A 81 -20.54 6.09 -5.84
CA ILE A 81 -19.54 6.15 -6.93
C ILE A 81 -18.24 6.84 -6.48
N SER A 82 -18.36 7.90 -5.68
CA SER A 82 -17.20 8.63 -5.17
C SER A 82 -16.36 7.78 -4.20
N LEU A 83 -17.02 6.96 -3.38
CA LEU A 83 -16.36 6.03 -2.47
C LEU A 83 -15.58 4.96 -3.24
N GLU A 84 -16.21 4.35 -4.24
CA GLU A 84 -15.58 3.32 -5.09
C GLU A 84 -14.32 3.85 -5.79
N ARG A 85 -14.41 5.02 -6.44
CA ARG A 85 -13.26 5.70 -7.05
C ARG A 85 -12.18 6.06 -6.01
N GLY A 86 -12.61 6.46 -4.82
CA GLY A 86 -11.72 6.77 -3.71
C GLY A 86 -10.95 5.54 -3.24
N ASP A 87 -11.59 4.37 -3.17
CA ASP A 87 -10.93 3.13 -2.78
C ASP A 87 -9.96 2.64 -3.84
N ARG A 88 -10.31 2.75 -5.13
CA ARG A 88 -9.38 2.46 -6.23
C ARG A 88 -8.14 3.36 -6.21
N LEU A 89 -8.30 4.65 -5.93
CA LEU A 89 -7.16 5.57 -5.79
C LEU A 89 -6.29 5.21 -4.58
N LYS A 90 -6.89 4.83 -3.45
CA LYS A 90 -6.13 4.38 -2.27
C LYS A 90 -5.32 3.12 -2.55
N GLU A 91 -5.89 2.19 -3.30
CA GLU A 91 -5.21 0.96 -3.74
C GLU A 91 -3.95 1.31 -4.55
N LEU A 92 -4.10 2.15 -5.59
CA LEU A 92 -3.00 2.64 -6.40
C LEU A 92 -1.93 3.37 -5.56
N GLN A 93 -2.34 4.24 -4.64
CA GLN A 93 -1.38 4.93 -3.76
C GLN A 93 -0.64 3.96 -2.85
N ARG A 94 -1.34 2.95 -2.29
CA ARG A 94 -0.73 1.93 -1.44
C ARG A 94 0.27 1.09 -2.22
N SER A 95 -0.06 0.67 -3.43
CA SER A 95 0.83 -0.11 -4.28
C SER A 95 2.10 0.67 -4.61
N LEU A 96 1.95 1.95 -5.00
CA LEU A 96 3.07 2.85 -5.25
C LEU A 96 3.96 3.03 -4.02
N VAL A 97 3.41 3.18 -2.81
CA VAL A 97 4.22 3.29 -1.58
C VAL A 97 5.04 2.02 -1.32
N VAL A 98 4.45 0.84 -1.54
CA VAL A 98 5.14 -0.44 -1.38
C VAL A 98 6.27 -0.56 -2.41
N MET A 99 6.01 -0.21 -3.66
CA MET A 99 6.99 -0.21 -4.75
C MET A 99 8.11 0.81 -4.49
N ASP A 100 7.78 2.05 -4.15
CA ASP A 100 8.74 3.09 -3.76
C ASP A 100 9.65 2.57 -2.63
N SER A 101 9.10 1.87 -1.63
CA SER A 101 9.90 1.31 -0.54
C SER A 101 10.86 0.22 -1.00
N ASP A 102 10.45 -0.67 -1.91
CA ASP A 102 11.30 -1.76 -2.39
C ASP A 102 12.36 -1.26 -3.37
N PHE A 103 11.97 -0.52 -4.41
CA PHE A 103 12.87 -0.10 -5.50
C PHE A 103 13.91 0.93 -5.04
N ARG A 104 13.56 1.86 -4.14
CA ARG A 104 14.51 2.84 -3.59
C ARG A 104 15.54 2.22 -2.66
N GLN A 105 15.24 1.06 -2.08
CA GLN A 105 16.10 0.37 -1.13
C GLN A 105 16.74 -0.88 -1.74
N MET A 106 16.81 -0.95 -3.07
CA MET A 106 17.49 -2.04 -3.77
C MET A 106 18.94 -2.15 -3.26
N ALA A 107 19.34 -3.37 -2.92
CA ALA A 107 20.62 -3.66 -2.28
C ALA A 107 21.57 -4.36 -3.25
N THR A 108 22.85 -4.08 -3.15
CA THR A 108 23.91 -4.74 -3.93
C THR A 108 24.31 -6.07 -3.28
N ARG A 109 23.33 -6.96 -3.07
CA ARG A 109 23.56 -8.30 -2.51
C ARG A 109 23.04 -9.36 -3.48
N GLN A 110 23.94 -10.26 -3.89
CA GLN A 110 23.59 -11.45 -4.64
C GLN A 110 22.70 -12.38 -3.79
N PHE A 111 21.80 -13.11 -4.45
CA PHE A 111 20.92 -14.05 -3.77
C PHE A 111 20.84 -15.36 -4.54
N ARG A 112 20.60 -16.45 -3.82
CA ARG A 112 20.35 -17.76 -4.40
C ARG A 112 18.87 -18.11 -4.41
N THR A 113 18.42 -18.73 -5.50
CA THR A 113 17.08 -19.33 -5.61
C THR A 113 17.23 -20.85 -5.62
N ASN A 114 16.34 -21.53 -4.89
CA ASN A 114 16.21 -22.99 -4.82
C ASN A 114 17.41 -23.79 -4.30
N GLY A 115 18.27 -23.21 -3.46
CA GLY A 115 19.32 -23.97 -2.75
C GLY A 115 20.40 -24.62 -3.63
N GLU A 116 20.40 -24.39 -4.95
CA GLU A 116 21.48 -24.83 -5.81
C GLU A 116 22.69 -23.90 -5.62
N ALA A 117 23.82 -24.50 -5.22
CA ALA A 117 25.10 -23.82 -5.22
C ALA A 117 25.55 -23.60 -6.66
N GLY A 118 24.97 -22.62 -7.36
CA GLY A 118 25.38 -22.27 -8.72
C GLY A 118 25.54 -23.51 -9.61
N GLY A 119 24.47 -24.30 -9.81
CA GLY A 119 24.46 -25.20 -10.97
C GLY A 119 24.77 -24.37 -12.21
N GLU A 120 25.54 -24.88 -13.17
CA GLU A 120 26.32 -24.19 -14.23
C GLU A 120 25.63 -23.06 -15.04
N LEU A 121 24.36 -22.75 -14.79
CA LEU A 121 23.52 -21.72 -15.42
C LEU A 121 22.68 -20.89 -14.43
N SER A 122 22.84 -21.06 -13.11
CA SER A 122 22.17 -20.26 -12.09
C SER A 122 22.86 -18.90 -11.98
N GLU A 123 22.42 -17.98 -12.84
CA GLU A 123 22.83 -16.57 -12.90
C GLU A 123 22.68 -15.90 -11.53
N VAL A 124 23.79 -15.83 -10.79
CA VAL A 124 23.93 -15.04 -9.57
C VAL A 124 23.92 -13.56 -9.96
N GLN A 125 22.73 -13.04 -10.24
CA GLN A 125 22.47 -11.67 -10.69
C GLN A 125 21.93 -10.85 -9.52
N LEU A 126 22.38 -9.59 -9.42
CA LEU A 126 21.84 -8.63 -8.45
C LEU A 126 20.36 -8.29 -8.71
N LEU A 127 19.97 -8.29 -9.99
CA LEU A 127 18.64 -7.97 -10.47
C LEU A 127 18.31 -8.91 -11.64
N GLN A 128 17.22 -9.64 -11.52
CA GLN A 128 16.68 -10.49 -12.58
C GLN A 128 15.45 -9.82 -13.17
N TRP A 129 15.42 -9.70 -14.51
CA TRP A 129 14.30 -9.18 -15.28
C TRP A 129 14.08 -10.07 -16.49
N LYS A 130 13.07 -10.94 -16.43
CA LYS A 130 12.85 -12.00 -17.43
C LYS A 130 11.36 -12.25 -17.66
N ASP A 131 11.05 -12.74 -18.86
CA ASP A 131 9.71 -13.24 -19.19
C ASP A 131 9.39 -14.49 -18.34
N TYR A 132 8.15 -14.56 -17.87
CA TYR A 132 7.59 -15.65 -17.05
C TYR A 132 8.31 -15.90 -15.72
N LEU A 133 9.16 -14.95 -15.28
CA LEU A 133 9.85 -15.04 -14.01
C LEU A 133 8.84 -15.07 -12.85
N LEU A 134 9.08 -15.94 -11.87
CA LEU A 134 8.14 -16.18 -10.76
C LEU A 134 6.77 -16.64 -11.23
N GLU A 135 6.64 -17.39 -12.33
CA GLU A 135 5.34 -17.79 -12.89
C GLU A 135 4.44 -16.58 -13.22
N SER A 136 5.04 -15.49 -13.70
CA SER A 136 4.26 -14.34 -14.18
C SER A 136 3.58 -14.66 -15.51
N ASP A 137 2.41 -14.07 -15.76
CA ASP A 137 1.76 -14.11 -17.07
C ASP A 137 2.51 -13.27 -18.13
N GLY A 138 3.39 -12.36 -17.70
CA GLY A 138 4.22 -11.50 -18.54
C GLY A 138 5.66 -11.46 -18.04
N LYS A 139 6.19 -10.26 -17.78
CA LYS A 139 7.53 -10.09 -17.20
C LYS A 139 7.47 -10.11 -15.67
N GLY A 140 8.49 -10.71 -15.06
CA GLY A 140 8.71 -10.65 -13.63
C GLY A 140 10.07 -10.05 -13.31
N VAL A 141 10.16 -9.43 -12.14
CA VAL A 141 11.41 -8.89 -11.60
C VAL A 141 11.71 -9.52 -10.25
N LEU A 142 12.99 -9.75 -9.96
CA LEU A 142 13.47 -10.27 -8.68
C LEU A 142 14.78 -9.59 -8.30
N PHE A 143 14.85 -9.06 -7.09
CA PHE A 143 16.04 -8.39 -6.56
C PHE A 143 16.09 -8.47 -5.03
N THR A 144 17.19 -8.01 -4.45
CA THR A 144 17.31 -7.84 -3.00
C THR A 144 17.11 -6.39 -2.60
N ARG A 145 16.50 -6.18 -1.43
CA ARG A 145 16.36 -4.87 -0.82
C ARG A 145 16.90 -4.86 0.60
N LEU A 146 17.31 -3.68 1.06
CA LEU A 146 17.57 -3.42 2.46
C LEU A 146 16.24 -3.56 3.22
N GLY A 147 16.26 -4.38 4.26
CA GLY A 147 15.17 -4.64 5.18
C GLY A 147 15.14 -3.60 6.29
N TRP A 148 14.47 -3.95 7.40
CA TRP A 148 14.46 -3.07 8.57
C TRP A 148 15.81 -3.09 9.27
N HIS A 149 16.24 -1.90 9.69
CA HIS A 149 17.45 -1.73 10.49
C HIS A 149 17.38 -2.62 11.75
N ASN A 150 18.45 -3.37 12.03
CA ASN A 150 18.55 -4.27 13.18
C ASN A 150 19.60 -3.73 14.18
N PRO A 151 19.31 -2.62 14.89
CA PRO A 151 20.32 -1.84 15.62
C PRO A 151 20.99 -2.58 16.78
N GLN A 152 20.40 -3.64 17.31
CA GLN A 152 20.97 -4.45 18.40
C GLN A 152 21.41 -5.85 17.93
N GLN A 153 21.32 -6.15 16.63
CA GLN A 153 21.55 -7.49 16.06
C GLN A 153 20.85 -8.62 16.83
N GLN A 154 19.75 -8.29 17.52
CA GLN A 154 19.13 -9.18 18.51
C GLN A 154 18.40 -10.36 17.86
N PHE A 155 18.13 -10.26 16.56
CA PHE A 155 17.57 -11.34 15.75
C PHE A 155 18.61 -11.87 14.76
N PRO A 156 18.71 -13.21 14.59
CA PRO A 156 19.57 -13.85 13.59
C PRO A 156 18.92 -13.74 12.19
N ARG A 157 18.52 -12.54 11.78
CA ARG A 157 17.99 -12.25 10.46
C ARG A 157 18.94 -11.29 9.76
N GLY A 158 19.30 -11.64 8.52
CA GLY A 158 20.05 -10.73 7.66
C GLY A 158 19.25 -9.44 7.43
N GLU A 159 19.97 -8.32 7.30
CA GLU A 159 19.36 -7.01 7.03
C GLU A 159 18.81 -6.89 5.60
N THR A 160 18.88 -7.94 4.79
CA THR A 160 18.47 -7.93 3.38
C THR A 160 17.33 -8.91 3.16
N LEU A 161 16.34 -8.50 2.37
CA LEU A 161 15.21 -9.32 1.96
C LEU A 161 15.23 -9.52 0.45
N LYS A 162 14.71 -10.66 -0.02
CA LYS A 162 14.49 -10.90 -1.45
C LYS A 162 13.04 -10.57 -1.79
N VAL A 163 12.85 -9.73 -2.79
CA VAL A 163 11.54 -9.23 -3.24
C VAL A 163 11.45 -9.32 -4.74
N GLY A 164 10.26 -9.59 -5.24
CA GLY A 164 9.95 -9.64 -6.65
C GLY A 164 8.54 -9.18 -6.93
N TYR A 165 8.31 -8.82 -8.18
CA TYR A 165 7.01 -8.40 -8.69
C TYR A 165 6.67 -9.20 -9.93
N ARG A 166 5.40 -9.59 -10.03
CA ARG A 166 4.86 -10.31 -11.18
C ARG A 166 3.41 -9.90 -11.42
N ILE A 167 2.96 -10.03 -12.65
CA ILE A 167 1.53 -10.04 -12.97
C ILE A 167 1.03 -11.49 -12.96
N LYS A 168 -0.09 -11.71 -12.27
CA LYS A 168 -0.85 -12.96 -12.30
C LYS A 168 -2.33 -12.63 -12.31
N GLU A 169 -3.07 -13.16 -13.28
CA GLU A 169 -4.52 -12.93 -13.43
C GLU A 169 -4.88 -11.43 -13.39
N THR A 170 -4.17 -10.60 -14.17
CA THR A 170 -4.34 -9.13 -14.23
C THR A 170 -4.12 -8.39 -12.90
N THR A 171 -3.52 -9.04 -11.91
CA THR A 171 -3.17 -8.46 -10.62
C THR A 171 -1.66 -8.38 -10.49
N LEU A 172 -1.15 -7.20 -10.12
CA LEU A 172 0.25 -7.05 -9.73
C LEU A 172 0.42 -7.63 -8.32
N GLU A 173 1.25 -8.65 -8.23
CA GLU A 173 1.60 -9.32 -6.98
C GLU A 173 3.02 -8.98 -6.58
N ARG A 174 3.20 -8.68 -5.30
CA ARG A 174 4.50 -8.64 -4.65
C ARG A 174 4.79 -10.01 -4.05
N VAL A 175 5.92 -10.58 -4.42
CA VAL A 175 6.42 -11.87 -3.96
C VAL A 175 7.65 -11.62 -3.11
N TRP A 176 7.70 -12.10 -1.87
CA TRP A 176 8.87 -11.87 -1.03
C TRP A 176 9.24 -13.06 -0.14
N TRP A 177 10.53 -13.11 0.21
CA TRP A 177 11.12 -14.10 1.09
C TRP A 177 11.77 -13.42 2.29
N ARG A 178 11.71 -14.11 3.43
CA ARG A 178 12.33 -13.64 4.68
C ARG A 178 13.85 -13.61 4.63
N TYR A 179 14.45 -14.42 3.77
CA TYR A 179 15.90 -14.54 3.61
C TYR A 179 16.24 -14.48 2.11
N PRO A 180 17.38 -13.86 1.73
CA PRO A 180 17.80 -13.81 0.34
C PRO A 180 18.10 -15.21 -0.23
N ASP A 181 18.81 -16.00 0.56
CA ASP A 181 19.19 -17.37 0.24
C ASP A 181 18.08 -18.31 0.69
N THR A 182 17.34 -18.84 -0.27
CA THR A 182 16.18 -19.68 -0.02
C THR A 182 16.50 -21.13 -0.40
N PRO A 183 16.34 -22.11 0.52
CA PRO A 183 16.46 -23.51 0.17
C PRO A 183 15.38 -23.92 -0.83
N ALA A 184 15.60 -25.05 -1.51
CA ALA A 184 14.61 -25.64 -2.40
C ALA A 184 13.28 -25.86 -1.67
N GLY A 185 12.17 -25.51 -2.33
CA GLY A 185 10.81 -25.72 -1.82
C GLY A 185 10.30 -24.68 -0.82
N GLN A 186 11.09 -23.66 -0.44
CA GLN A 186 10.57 -22.59 0.40
C GLN A 186 9.56 -21.73 -0.39
N GLN A 187 8.30 -21.79 0.03
CA GLN A 187 7.23 -21.00 -0.59
C GLN A 187 7.37 -19.51 -0.27
N PRO A 188 7.28 -18.63 -1.29
CA PRO A 188 7.24 -17.19 -1.06
C PRO A 188 5.96 -16.75 -0.36
N ILE A 189 6.01 -15.56 0.23
CA ILE A 189 4.82 -14.86 0.66
C ILE A 189 4.37 -13.97 -0.50
N ILE A 190 3.18 -14.26 -1.02
CA ILE A 190 2.56 -13.54 -2.13
C ILE A 190 1.58 -12.53 -1.54
N THR A 191 1.59 -11.30 -2.05
CA THR A 191 0.69 -10.24 -1.64
C THR A 191 0.18 -9.52 -2.88
N PRO A 192 -1.12 -9.59 -3.20
CA PRO A 192 -1.70 -8.77 -4.25
C PRO A 192 -1.65 -7.31 -3.81
N ILE A 193 -1.10 -6.44 -4.66
CA ILE A 193 -0.91 -5.02 -4.33
C ILE A 193 -1.71 -4.08 -5.21
N LEU A 194 -2.04 -4.46 -6.45
CA LEU A 194 -2.81 -3.63 -7.37
C LEU A 194 -3.58 -4.51 -8.37
N THR A 195 -4.89 -4.35 -8.46
CA THR A 195 -5.74 -5.01 -9.47
C THR A 195 -5.76 -4.23 -10.79
N ASP A 196 -6.29 -4.86 -11.85
CA ASP A 196 -6.54 -4.26 -13.17
C ASP A 196 -5.27 -3.71 -13.82
N VAL A 197 -4.22 -4.53 -13.77
CA VAL A 197 -2.91 -4.27 -14.38
C VAL A 197 -2.74 -5.15 -15.61
N GLU A 198 -2.69 -4.52 -16.78
CA GLU A 198 -2.59 -5.19 -18.08
C GLU A 198 -1.14 -5.52 -18.41
N SER A 199 -0.23 -4.58 -18.17
CA SER A 199 1.19 -4.77 -18.47
C SER A 199 2.10 -4.16 -17.40
N PHE A 200 3.25 -4.81 -17.20
CA PHE A 200 4.32 -4.39 -16.31
C PHE A 200 5.63 -4.45 -17.08
N SER A 201 6.26 -3.30 -17.26
CA SER A 201 7.53 -3.18 -17.96
C SER A 201 8.51 -2.30 -17.21
N MET A 202 9.79 -2.51 -17.49
CA MET A 202 10.88 -1.80 -16.83
C MET A 202 11.96 -1.43 -17.84
N ARG A 203 12.56 -0.27 -17.62
CA ARG A 203 13.75 0.21 -18.33
C ARG A 203 14.83 0.52 -17.32
N PHE A 204 16.07 0.34 -17.72
CA PHE A 204 17.24 0.44 -16.86
C PHE A 204 18.18 1.50 -17.41
N TYR A 205 18.62 2.42 -16.54
CA TYR A 205 19.56 3.46 -16.87
C TYR A 205 20.96 3.07 -16.39
N SER A 206 21.93 3.08 -17.30
CA SER A 206 23.33 2.82 -16.98
C SER A 206 24.23 3.53 -17.98
N LYS A 207 25.32 4.15 -17.48
CA LYS A 207 26.35 4.81 -18.31
C LYS A 207 25.76 5.81 -19.32
N GLY A 208 24.72 6.54 -18.92
CA GLY A 208 24.11 7.57 -19.77
C GLY A 208 22.95 7.12 -20.66
N THR A 209 22.64 5.82 -20.76
CA THR A 209 21.67 5.28 -21.72
C THR A 209 20.57 4.45 -21.05
N TRP A 210 19.35 4.52 -21.58
CA TRP A 210 18.23 3.66 -21.19
C TRP A 210 18.17 2.39 -22.03
N SER A 211 17.92 1.25 -21.39
CA SER A 211 17.77 -0.07 -22.03
C SER A 211 16.57 -0.82 -21.47
N ASP A 212 15.86 -1.59 -22.29
CA ASP A 212 14.73 -2.43 -21.88
C ASP A 212 15.18 -3.79 -21.31
N LYS A 213 16.48 -4.08 -21.42
CA LYS A 213 17.12 -5.31 -20.94
C LYS A 213 18.18 -4.98 -19.89
N TRP A 214 18.33 -5.87 -18.92
CA TRP A 214 19.41 -5.84 -17.94
C TRP A 214 20.10 -7.20 -17.89
N GLU A 215 21.37 -7.25 -18.29
CA GLU A 215 22.16 -8.50 -18.37
C GLU A 215 23.36 -8.49 -17.40
N ALA A 216 23.69 -7.34 -16.80
CA ALA A 216 24.83 -7.21 -15.92
C ALA A 216 24.61 -7.94 -14.59
N ALA A 217 25.49 -8.89 -14.28
CA ALA A 217 25.36 -9.74 -13.10
C ALA A 217 25.76 -9.05 -11.79
N GLN A 218 26.83 -8.25 -11.84
CA GLN A 218 27.53 -7.73 -10.65
C GLN A 218 27.27 -6.26 -10.36
N THR A 219 26.41 -5.62 -11.15
CA THR A 219 26.08 -4.20 -10.99
C THR A 219 24.57 -3.99 -10.99
N LEU A 220 24.15 -2.99 -10.23
CA LEU A 220 22.80 -2.44 -10.32
C LEU A 220 22.77 -1.28 -11.31
N PRO A 221 21.64 -1.04 -11.98
CA PRO A 221 21.43 0.17 -12.75
C PRO A 221 21.48 1.40 -11.85
N GLU A 222 21.83 2.56 -12.40
CA GLU A 222 21.81 3.84 -11.67
C GLU A 222 20.36 4.31 -11.44
N ALA A 223 19.47 4.01 -12.38
CA ALA A 223 18.04 4.26 -12.24
C ALA A 223 17.20 3.19 -12.94
N VAL A 224 15.97 3.04 -12.47
CA VAL A 224 14.99 2.11 -13.02
C VAL A 224 13.71 2.89 -13.30
N ALA A 225 13.24 2.85 -14.53
CA ALA A 225 11.92 3.34 -14.92
C ALA A 225 10.97 2.15 -14.96
N LEU A 226 9.84 2.29 -14.30
CA LEU A 226 8.81 1.29 -14.18
C LEU A 226 7.55 1.84 -14.84
N GLU A 227 7.00 1.10 -15.80
CA GLU A 227 5.76 1.44 -16.49
C GLU A 227 4.70 0.37 -16.19
N LEU A 228 3.56 0.82 -15.68
CA LEU A 228 2.35 0.03 -15.48
C LEU A 228 1.28 0.51 -16.43
N GLU A 229 0.63 -0.41 -17.12
CA GLU A 229 -0.57 -0.14 -17.91
C GLU A 229 -1.79 -0.63 -17.14
N LEU A 230 -2.65 0.29 -16.75
CA LEU A 230 -3.87 0.06 -16.00
C LEU A 230 -5.08 0.22 -16.91
N THR A 231 -6.10 -0.59 -16.72
CA THR A 231 -7.34 -0.52 -17.51
C THR A 231 -8.09 0.82 -17.31
N ASP A 232 -7.96 1.43 -16.15
CA ASP A 232 -8.68 2.66 -15.76
C ASP A 232 -7.87 3.95 -15.93
N TYR A 233 -6.56 3.93 -15.60
CA TYR A 233 -5.69 5.11 -15.64
C TYR A 233 -4.67 5.10 -16.80
N ALA A 234 -4.77 4.16 -17.73
CA ALA A 234 -3.82 3.96 -18.82
C ALA A 234 -2.39 3.78 -18.28
N LYS A 235 -1.39 4.43 -18.89
CA LYS A 235 0.03 4.22 -18.58
C LYS A 235 0.50 5.13 -17.45
N ILE A 236 1.06 4.53 -16.41
CA ILE A 236 1.73 5.21 -15.29
C ILE A 236 3.21 4.85 -15.30
N GLU A 237 4.06 5.88 -15.35
CA GLU A 237 5.51 5.72 -15.28
C GLU A 237 6.07 6.25 -13.96
N ARG A 238 7.01 5.51 -13.38
CA ARG A 238 7.74 5.87 -12.16
C ARG A 238 9.22 5.63 -12.35
N VAL A 239 10.04 6.63 -12.03
CA VAL A 239 11.51 6.51 -12.09
C VAL A 239 12.09 6.49 -10.68
N TYR A 240 12.91 5.48 -10.40
CA TYR A 240 13.61 5.28 -9.15
C TYR A 240 15.11 5.43 -9.37
N LEU A 241 15.74 6.27 -8.56
CA LEU A 241 17.19 6.23 -8.40
C LEU A 241 17.55 5.03 -7.53
N VAL A 242 18.50 4.24 -7.99
CA VAL A 242 19.02 3.10 -7.25
C VAL A 242 20.39 3.49 -6.72
N ALA A 243 20.71 3.07 -5.50
CA ALA A 243 22.07 3.19 -4.99
C ALA A 243 22.96 2.23 -5.79
N SER A 244 23.51 2.71 -6.90
CA SER A 244 24.42 1.93 -7.72
C SER A 244 25.67 1.61 -6.91
N GLY A 245 25.94 0.32 -6.77
CA GLY A 245 27.20 -0.18 -6.24
C GLY A 245 27.60 -1.41 -7.04
N GLU A 246 28.91 -1.55 -7.23
CA GLU A 246 29.53 -2.69 -7.90
C GLU A 246 30.05 -3.63 -6.82
N ILE A 247 29.75 -4.93 -6.94
CA ILE A 247 30.39 -5.92 -6.08
C ILE A 247 31.82 -6.10 -6.60
N VAL A 248 32.78 -5.51 -5.90
CA VAL A 248 34.20 -5.82 -6.10
C VAL A 248 34.45 -7.15 -5.38
N LEU A 249 34.63 -8.22 -6.15
CA LEU A 249 35.14 -9.48 -5.60
C LEU A 249 36.64 -9.28 -5.34
N SER A 250 37.07 -9.28 -4.08
CA SER A 250 38.49 -9.35 -3.73
C SER A 250 39.03 -10.72 -4.13
N GLU A 251 40.20 -10.76 -4.78
CA GLU A 251 40.86 -11.95 -5.32
C GLU A 251 41.25 -13.01 -4.25
N ASP A 252 41.00 -12.75 -2.96
CA ASP A 252 41.35 -13.61 -1.84
C ASP A 252 40.44 -14.86 -1.68
N ASP A 253 39.27 -14.92 -2.33
CA ASP A 253 38.34 -16.07 -2.24
C ASP A 253 38.71 -17.24 -3.19
N GLN A 254 39.81 -17.13 -3.94
CA GLN A 254 40.26 -18.14 -4.90
C GLN A 254 41.22 -19.18 -4.31
N GLU A 255 41.91 -18.89 -3.19
CA GLU A 255 42.90 -19.82 -2.60
C GLU A 255 42.26 -21.00 -1.84
N ASP A 256 41.01 -20.88 -1.39
CA ASP A 256 40.33 -21.95 -0.64
C ASP A 256 39.80 -23.11 -1.53
N ARG A 257 39.87 -23.00 -2.86
CA ARG A 257 39.46 -24.10 -3.76
C ARG A 257 40.58 -25.07 -4.14
N ASP A 258 41.84 -24.66 -4.01
CA ASP A 258 42.98 -25.50 -4.42
C ASP A 258 43.59 -26.31 -3.27
N SER A 259 43.21 -26.04 -2.01
CA SER A 259 43.70 -26.78 -0.83
C SER A 259 43.09 -28.17 -0.64
N PHE A 260 42.04 -28.54 -1.38
CA PHE A 260 41.37 -29.85 -1.27
C PHE A 260 41.78 -30.88 -2.34
N LYS A 261 42.74 -30.56 -3.21
CA LYS A 261 43.13 -31.44 -4.34
C LYS A 261 44.49 -32.10 -4.22
N ASN A 262 45.21 -31.92 -3.11
CA ASN A 262 46.59 -32.38 -2.98
C ASN A 262 46.84 -33.27 -1.75
N ASP A 263 45.92 -34.19 -1.46
CA ASP A 263 46.14 -35.25 -0.48
C ASP A 263 45.51 -36.58 -0.94
N SER A 264 45.97 -37.10 -2.09
CA SER A 264 45.82 -38.53 -2.45
C SER A 264 46.73 -38.91 -3.62
N SER A 265 48.04 -38.82 -3.42
CA SER A 265 49.01 -39.54 -4.24
C SER A 265 50.32 -39.55 -3.47
N ASP A 266 50.58 -40.66 -2.77
CA ASP A 266 51.91 -41.26 -2.59
C ASP A 266 51.79 -42.35 -1.51
N ASP A 267 51.77 -43.61 -1.93
CA ASP A 267 52.23 -44.75 -1.13
C ASP A 267 52.57 -45.89 -2.09
N ASP A 268 53.68 -45.72 -2.82
CA ASP A 268 54.41 -46.80 -3.46
C ASP A 268 55.77 -46.91 -2.74
N ALA A 269 55.91 -47.91 -1.86
CA ALA A 269 57.18 -48.27 -1.27
C ALA A 269 57.34 -49.79 -1.20
N SER A 270 58.18 -50.26 -2.13
CA SER A 270 58.85 -51.55 -2.27
C SER A 270 59.25 -52.27 -0.98
N SER A 271 59.11 -53.59 -0.99
CA SER A 271 60.00 -54.50 -0.26
C SER A 271 60.31 -55.73 -1.13
N ASP A 272 61.58 -55.84 -1.49
CA ASP A 272 62.21 -56.87 -2.32
C ASP A 272 62.41 -58.22 -1.60
N GLU A 273 62.46 -59.26 -2.43
CA GLU A 273 63.21 -60.54 -2.36
C GLU A 273 63.05 -61.51 -1.18
N GLU A 274 62.64 -62.75 -1.48
CA GLU A 274 63.57 -63.89 -1.60
C GLU A 274 62.85 -65.09 -2.24
N GLY A 275 63.55 -65.76 -3.17
CA GLY A 275 63.04 -66.91 -3.91
C GLY A 275 63.43 -68.26 -3.31
N SER A 276 62.76 -69.32 -3.78
CA SER A 276 63.30 -70.67 -3.95
C SER A 276 62.29 -71.54 -4.71
N ASP A 277 62.69 -72.05 -5.88
CA ASP A 277 62.67 -73.47 -6.32
C ASP A 277 61.52 -74.38 -5.80
N GLU A 278 60.81 -75.22 -6.57
CA GLU A 278 61.14 -76.06 -7.75
C GLU A 278 59.80 -76.64 -8.34
N PRO A 279 59.82 -77.38 -9.48
CA PRO A 279 58.67 -77.65 -10.35
C PRO A 279 58.08 -79.10 -10.31
N SER A 280 57.18 -79.37 -11.27
CA SER A 280 56.61 -80.67 -11.75
C SER A 280 55.40 -81.23 -10.96
N GLU A 281 54.34 -81.77 -11.56
CA GLU A 281 54.03 -82.29 -12.92
C GLU A 281 52.63 -81.84 -13.38
#